data_AF-A0A1D2J3B2-F1
#
_entry.id   AF-A0A1D2J3B2-F1
#
_cell.length_a   1.000
_cell.length_b   1.000
_cell.length_c   1.000
_cell.angle_alpha   90.00
_cell.angle_beta   90.00
_cell.angle_gamma   90.00
#
_symmetry.space_group_name_H-M   'P 1'
#
loop_
_entity.id
_entity.type
_entity.pdbx_description
1 polymer ?
#
loop_
_entity_poly.entity_id
_entity_poly.type
_entity_poly.pdbx_seq_one_letter_code
_entity_poly.pdbx_strand_id
1 'polypeptide(L)'
;MKNLIEGKSFNVPIKLAHNGIATSTNSLVDTGANGVNFIDTQYAIELARFFNRKFQELPFKCCMKGYNGASGRVIDCTLTLNLWVDGRRFRNVPLLVTDLGQHPVILG
;
A
#
# COMPACT_ATOMS: atom_id res chain seq x y z
N MET A 1 4.30 7.61 -27.06
CA MET A 1 5.05 7.59 -25.79
C MET A 1 4.79 8.91 -25.08
N LYS A 2 4.09 8.91 -23.94
CA LYS A 2 3.98 10.11 -23.08
C LYS A 2 5.13 10.03 -22.08
N ASN A 3 6.13 10.88 -22.28
CA ASN A 3 7.20 11.07 -21.31
C ASN A 3 6.57 11.70 -20.07
N LEU A 4 6.62 11.02 -18.93
CA LEU A 4 6.36 11.65 -17.64
C LEU A 4 7.49 12.66 -17.44
N ILE A 5 7.13 13.95 -17.38
CA ILE A 5 8.03 15.02 -16.96
C ILE A 5 8.57 14.61 -15.59
N GLU A 6 9.89 14.65 -15.41
CA GLU A 6 10.61 14.30 -14.18
C GLU A 6 10.05 15.04 -12.95
N GLY A 7 8.98 14.50 -12.36
CA GLY A 7 8.52 14.86 -11.03
C GLY A 7 9.27 13.99 -10.04
N LYS A 8 9.90 14.61 -9.03
CA LYS A 8 10.41 13.85 -7.88
C LYS A 8 9.26 13.03 -7.30
N SER A 9 9.51 11.76 -6.98
CA SER A 9 8.54 10.91 -6.29
C SER A 9 8.08 11.61 -5.01
N PHE A 10 6.77 11.82 -4.87
CA PHE A 10 6.20 12.47 -3.70
C PHE A 10 6.05 11.44 -2.58
N ASN A 11 7.10 11.33 -1.76
CA ASN A 11 7.13 10.43 -0.63
C ASN A 11 6.68 11.16 0.65
N VAL A 12 5.74 10.57 1.37
CA VAL A 12 5.25 11.08 2.66
C VAL A 12 5.53 10.08 3.78
N PRO A 13 6.03 10.54 4.95
CA PRO A 13 6.12 9.70 6.13
C PRO A 13 4.73 9.29 6.60
N ILE A 14 4.54 8.00 6.81
CA ILE A 14 3.30 7.42 7.32
C ILE A 14 3.58 6.57 8.55
N LYS A 15 2.53 6.31 9.32
CA LYS A 15 2.56 5.28 10.36
C LYS A 15 1.47 4.25 10.11
N LEU A 16 1.86 2.98 10.19
CA LEU A 16 0.93 1.85 10.15
C LEU A 16 0.81 1.30 11.55
N ALA A 17 -0.43 1.15 12.05
CA ALA A 17 -0.67 0.89 13.45
C ALA A 17 -1.80 -0.12 13.71
N HIS A 18 -1.63 -0.94 14.74
CA HIS A 18 -2.66 -1.84 15.25
C HIS A 18 -2.57 -1.90 16.78
N ASN A 19 -3.73 -1.90 17.46
CA ASN A 19 -3.85 -2.00 18.92
C ASN A 19 -2.92 -1.06 19.72
N GLY A 20 -2.75 0.18 19.25
CA GLY A 20 -1.92 1.19 19.94
C GLY A 20 -0.42 1.12 19.66
N ILE A 21 0.05 0.11 18.92
CA ILE A 21 1.44 -0.01 18.46
C ILE A 21 1.52 0.50 17.03
N ALA A 22 2.57 1.24 16.69
CA ALA A 22 2.78 1.80 15.37
C ALA A 22 4.21 1.58 14.87
N THR A 23 4.34 1.31 13.57
CA THR A 23 5.61 1.40 12.83
C THR A 23 5.59 2.62 11.91
N SER A 24 6.76 3.12 11.51
CA SER A 24 6.89 4.24 10.59
C SER A 24 7.55 3.79 9.29
N THR A 25 7.07 4.30 8.16
CA THR A 25 7.68 4.08 6.84
C THR A 25 7.38 5.27 5.93
N ASN A 26 8.00 5.33 4.76
CA ASN A 26 7.65 6.30 3.73
C ASN A 26 6.69 5.66 2.73
N SER A 27 5.73 6.43 2.23
CA SER A 27 4.84 5.98 1.16
C SER A 27 4.94 6.90 -0.04
N LEU A 28 4.88 6.31 -1.24
CA LEU A 28 4.64 7.05 -2.47
C LEU A 28 3.16 7.44 -2.55
N VAL A 29 2.87 8.71 -2.74
CA VAL A 29 1.52 9.18 -3.04
C VAL A 29 1.34 9.15 -4.56
N ASP A 30 0.31 8.44 -5.03
CA ASP A 30 0.02 8.24 -6.43
C ASP A 30 -1.46 8.43 -6.72
N THR A 31 -1.85 9.60 -7.24
CA THR A 31 -3.23 9.87 -7.65
C THR A 31 -3.71 8.95 -8.79
N GLY A 32 -2.79 8.29 -9.50
CA GLY A 32 -3.09 7.28 -10.52
C GLY A 32 -3.55 5.93 -9.94
N ALA A 33 -3.38 5.72 -8.62
CA ALA A 33 -3.87 4.55 -7.91
C ALA A 33 -5.39 4.58 -7.63
N ASN A 34 -6.10 5.63 -8.05
CA ASN A 34 -7.56 5.77 -7.99
C ASN A 34 -8.15 5.55 -6.57
N GLY A 35 -7.52 6.11 -5.52
CA GLY A 35 -7.98 5.98 -4.14
C GLY A 35 -7.68 4.64 -3.47
N VAL A 36 -6.96 3.74 -4.15
CA VAL A 36 -6.58 2.42 -3.62
C VAL A 36 -5.21 2.49 -2.95
N ASN A 37 -5.10 1.92 -1.76
CA ASN A 37 -3.84 1.84 -1.03
C ASN A 37 -3.21 0.46 -1.20
N PHE A 38 -1.90 0.42 -1.43
CA PHE A 38 -1.14 -0.80 -1.65
C PHE A 38 -0.02 -0.94 -0.63
N ILE A 39 0.33 -2.17 -0.29
CA ILE A 39 1.47 -2.51 0.55
C ILE A 39 2.30 -3.59 -0.14
N ASP A 40 3.62 -3.45 -0.04
CA ASP A 40 4.54 -4.45 -0.58
C ASP A 40 4.35 -5.80 0.12
N THR A 41 4.38 -6.89 -0.65
CA THR A 41 4.16 -8.26 -0.14
C THR A 41 5.06 -8.60 1.05
N GLN A 42 6.37 -8.35 0.95
CA GLN A 42 7.32 -8.74 1.99
C GLN A 42 7.10 -7.89 3.25
N TYR A 43 6.89 -6.59 3.06
CA TYR A 43 6.61 -5.69 4.17
C TYR A 43 5.27 -6.02 4.85
N ALA A 44 4.25 -6.41 4.09
CA ALA A 44 2.96 -6.84 4.63
C ALA A 44 3.09 -8.10 5.48
N ILE A 45 3.91 -9.08 5.07
CA ILE A 45 4.20 -10.30 5.85
C ILE A 45 4.85 -9.94 7.19
N GLU A 46 5.81 -9.02 7.18
CA GLU A 46 6.49 -8.55 8.40
C GLU A 46 5.50 -7.87 9.36
N LEU A 47 4.65 -6.98 8.85
CA LEU A 47 3.65 -6.30 9.66
C LEU A 47 2.55 -7.25 10.16
N ALA A 48 2.13 -8.21 9.34
CA ALA A 48 1.17 -9.24 9.74
C ALA A 48 1.70 -10.05 10.91
N ARG A 49 2.98 -10.45 10.88
CA ARG A 49 3.63 -11.13 12.01
C ARG A 49 3.76 -10.22 13.22
N PHE A 50 4.26 -8.99 13.02
CA PHE A 50 4.50 -8.04 14.10
C PHE A 50 3.23 -7.66 14.85
N PHE A 51 2.14 -7.38 14.12
CA PHE A 51 0.84 -7.01 14.71
C PHE A 51 -0.06 -8.21 15.02
N ASN A 52 0.39 -9.44 14.78
CA ASN A 52 -0.41 -10.66 14.87
C ASN A 52 -1.75 -10.55 14.10
N ARG A 53 -1.67 -10.13 12.83
CA ARG A 53 -2.81 -9.97 11.92
C ARG A 53 -2.81 -11.03 10.85
N LYS A 54 -4.01 -11.40 10.43
CA LYS A 54 -4.23 -12.26 9.26
C LYS A 54 -4.49 -11.39 8.03
N PHE A 55 -4.05 -11.88 6.89
CA PHE A 55 -4.52 -11.39 5.59
C PHE A 55 -6.00 -11.71 5.44
N GLN A 56 -6.72 -10.82 4.77
CA GLN A 56 -8.12 -11.02 4.41
C GLN A 56 -8.21 -11.23 2.90
N GLU A 57 -8.76 -12.36 2.48
CA GLU A 57 -9.03 -12.63 1.07
C GLU A 57 -10.04 -11.63 0.50
N LEU A 58 -9.81 -11.22 -0.74
CA LEU A 58 -10.75 -10.40 -1.49
C LEU A 58 -11.89 -11.27 -2.03
N PRO A 59 -13.13 -10.75 -2.04
CA PRO A 59 -14.27 -11.46 -2.62
C PRO A 59 -14.14 -11.65 -4.15
N PHE A 60 -13.24 -10.90 -4.79
CA PHE A 60 -12.90 -11.02 -6.19
C PHE A 60 -11.40 -10.78 -6.39
N LYS A 61 -10.81 -11.46 -7.37
CA LYS A 61 -9.42 -11.26 -7.76
C LYS A 61 -9.33 -10.01 -8.62
N CYS A 62 -8.42 -9.09 -8.30
CA CYS A 62 -8.15 -7.94 -9.15
C CYS A 62 -6.76 -8.04 -9.79
N CYS A 63 -6.66 -7.61 -11.05
CA CYS A 63 -5.40 -7.52 -11.76
C CYS A 63 -5.03 -6.04 -11.87
N MET A 64 -3.91 -5.66 -11.27
CA MET A 64 -3.34 -4.34 -11.48
C MET A 64 -2.77 -4.22 -12.88
N LYS A 65 -2.90 -3.05 -13.50
CA LYS A 65 -2.15 -2.71 -14.71
C LYS A 65 -1.09 -1.69 -14.30
N GLY A 66 0.17 -2.03 -14.50
CA GLY A 66 1.27 -1.11 -14.22
C GLY A 66 1.18 0.13 -15.10
N TYR A 67 1.90 1.21 -14.72
CA TYR A 67 1.96 2.44 -15.51
C TYR A 67 2.43 2.21 -16.95
N ASN A 68 3.28 1.19 -17.17
CA ASN A 68 3.78 0.75 -18.47
C ASN A 68 2.75 -0.07 -19.28
N GLY A 69 1.54 -0.24 -18.74
CA GLY A 69 0.47 -1.02 -19.34
C GLY A 69 0.65 -2.54 -19.21
N ALA A 70 1.70 -3.02 -18.54
CA ALA A 70 1.89 -4.43 -18.29
C ALA A 70 0.86 -4.94 -17.27
N SER A 71 0.32 -6.14 -17.52
CA SER A 71 -0.48 -6.84 -16.52
C SER A 71 0.39 -7.16 -15.32
N GLY A 72 0.00 -6.63 -14.17
CA GLY A 72 0.58 -6.96 -12.88
C GLY A 72 0.10 -8.31 -12.36
N ARG A 73 0.63 -8.70 -11.19
CA ARG A 73 0.18 -9.90 -10.50
C ARG A 73 -1.27 -9.78 -10.07
N VAL A 74 -1.93 -10.93 -9.96
CA VAL A 74 -3.24 -11.04 -9.35
C VAL A 74 -3.10 -10.67 -7.88
N ILE A 75 -3.96 -9.75 -7.43
CA ILE A 75 -4.13 -9.40 -6.04
C ILE A 75 -5.40 -10.09 -5.56
N ASP A 76 -5.27 -10.87 -4.50
CA ASP A 76 -6.35 -11.67 -3.92
C ASP A 76 -6.50 -11.47 -2.41
N CYS A 77 -5.67 -10.63 -1.79
CA CYS A 77 -5.75 -10.38 -0.36
C CYS A 77 -5.36 -8.96 0.05
N THR A 78 -5.74 -8.63 1.28
CA THR A 78 -5.47 -7.35 1.93
C THR A 78 -4.89 -7.54 3.32
N LEU A 79 -4.15 -6.53 3.77
CA LEU A 79 -3.80 -6.37 5.18
C LEU A 79 -4.47 -5.10 5.71
N THR A 80 -5.32 -5.24 6.72
CA THR A 80 -6.07 -4.12 7.31
C THR A 80 -5.36 -3.56 8.54
N LEU A 81 -4.95 -2.28 8.47
CA LEU A 81 -4.24 -1.56 9.55
C LEU A 81 -4.84 -0.16 9.74
N ASN A 82 -4.50 0.51 10.85
CA ASN A 82 -4.74 1.95 10.96
C ASN A 82 -3.59 2.69 10.26
N LEU A 83 -3.92 3.79 9.58
CA LEU A 83 -2.97 4.61 8.86
C LEU A 83 -2.95 6.02 9.46
N TRP A 84 -1.76 6.54 9.75
CA TRP A 84 -1.55 7.95 10.07
C TRP A 84 -0.71 8.61 8.97
N VAL A 85 -1.20 9.75 8.48
CA VAL A 85 -0.51 10.58 7.49
C VAL A 85 -0.67 12.02 7.95
N ASP A 86 0.45 12.72 8.14
CA ASP A 86 0.45 14.15 8.50
C ASP A 86 -0.51 14.51 9.66
N GLY A 87 -0.43 13.75 10.75
CA GLY A 87 -1.29 13.92 11.94
C GLY A 87 -2.74 13.46 11.78
N ARG A 88 -3.20 13.15 10.57
CA ARG A 88 -4.53 12.60 10.31
C ARG A 88 -4.55 11.10 10.53
N ARG A 89 -5.66 10.59 11.08
CA ARG A 89 -5.84 9.17 11.40
C ARG A 89 -6.99 8.56 10.63
N PHE A 90 -6.68 7.49 9.92
CA PHE A 90 -7.63 6.62 9.24
C PHE A 90 -7.62 5.26 9.94
N ARG A 91 -8.80 4.71 10.23
CA ARG A 91 -8.94 3.43 10.93
C ARG A 91 -9.35 2.34 9.96
N ASN A 92 -8.86 1.12 10.21
CA ASN A 92 -9.20 -0.08 9.45
C ASN A 92 -9.06 0.12 7.92
N VAL A 93 -7.94 0.70 7.51
CA VAL A 93 -7.61 0.92 6.10
C VAL A 93 -7.17 -0.41 5.49
N PRO A 94 -7.88 -0.94 4.47
CA PRO A 94 -7.41 -2.10 3.72
C PRO A 94 -6.27 -1.68 2.80
N LEU A 95 -5.16 -2.41 2.87
CA LEU A 95 -4.03 -2.26 1.96
C LEU A 95 -3.99 -3.49 1.05
N LEU A 96 -4.10 -3.29 -0.26
CA LEU A 96 -3.95 -4.36 -1.24
C LEU A 96 -2.51 -4.86 -1.24
N VAL A 97 -2.32 -6.18 -1.12
CA VAL A 97 -0.99 -6.78 -1.03
C VAL A 97 -0.49 -7.10 -2.44
N THR A 98 0.64 -6.52 -2.84
CA THR A 98 1.25 -6.79 -4.14
C THR A 98 2.74 -6.42 -4.14
N ASP A 99 3.49 -6.83 -5.15
CA ASP A 99 4.92 -6.51 -5.23
C ASP A 99 5.09 -5.07 -5.73
N LEU A 100 5.63 -4.18 -4.90
CA LEU A 100 5.73 -2.74 -5.17
C LEU A 100 7.15 -2.27 -5.51
N GLY A 101 8.10 -3.21 -5.58
CA GLY A 101 9.49 -2.92 -5.91
C GLY A 101 10.18 -2.14 -4.78
N GLN A 102 10.49 -0.86 -5.03
CA GLN A 102 11.25 -0.03 -4.08
C GLN A 102 10.37 0.70 -3.05
N HIS A 103 9.04 0.63 -3.19
CA HIS A 103 8.12 1.36 -2.31
C HIS A 103 7.43 0.40 -1.36
N PRO A 104 7.53 0.61 -0.03
CA PRO A 104 6.85 -0.28 0.92
C PRO A 104 5.33 -0.07 0.94
N VAL A 105 4.85 1.14 0.60
CA VAL A 105 3.43 1.50 0.55
C VAL A 105 3.18 2.51 -0.57
N ILE A 106 2.07 2.36 -1.31
CA ILE A 106 1.52 3.39 -2.19
C ILE A 106 0.17 3.85 -1.63
N LEU A 107 -0.02 5.17 -1.48
CA LEU A 107 -1.31 5.79 -1.13
C LEU A 107 -1.95 6.40 -2.39
N GLY A 108 -3.22 6.07 -2.61
CA GLY A 108 -4.00 6.50 -3.78
C GLY A 108 -5.02 7.59 -3.51
#